data_AF-A0A8W7Q384-F1
#
_entry.id   AF-A0A8W7Q384-F1
#
_cell.length_a   1.000
_cell.length_b   1.000
_cell.length_c   1.000
_cell.angle_alpha   90.00
_cell.angle_beta   90.00
_cell.angle_gamma   90.00
#
_symmetry.space_group_name_H-M   'P 1'
#
loop_
_entity.id
_entity.type
_entity.pdbx_description
1 polymer ?
#
loop_
_entity_poly.entity_id
_entity_poly.type
_entity_poly.pdbx_seq_one_letter_code
_entity_poly.pdbx_strand_id
1 'polypeptide(L)'
;MTHTAELKNGLEQLALGLNEQQLALLDGYLTLLAKWNHTYNLTAVREEQRMVSYHLLDSLSLVPHLNGGTRLLDVGSGGGMPGIPAAIARPDLQVVLLDSNHKKTTFLRQAVIELGLPNVEVITSRVEAYQPEQKFDRITSRAFAELAEFVKLTPHLLAEGGQYLAMKGVYPYEEISLLPETVAVSEVLPVSVPGLDAERHLKGGVGKTTTVVNLAAGLAELGRRVLIVDLDPQGNATMGSGIAKQALERSVYHVLLGDASVEETRQPAKEGGYHVLPANRDLGGAELELVNELAREARLK
;
A
#
# COMPACT_ATOMS: atom_id res chain seq x y z
N MET A 1 -21.38 -17.41 1.77
CA MET A 1 -22.56 -16.69 2.32
C MET A 1 -22.92 -15.57 1.35
N THR A 2 -24.03 -14.85 1.51
CA THR A 2 -24.25 -13.62 0.71
C THR A 2 -23.31 -12.52 1.20
N HIS A 3 -22.80 -11.66 0.30
CA HIS A 3 -21.86 -10.59 0.64
C HIS A 3 -22.40 -9.67 1.74
N THR A 4 -23.72 -9.42 1.73
CA THR A 4 -24.46 -8.65 2.73
C THR A 4 -24.31 -9.17 4.16
N ALA A 5 -24.16 -10.49 4.37
CA ALA A 5 -24.04 -11.09 5.70
C ALA A 5 -22.64 -10.92 6.29
N GLU A 6 -21.60 -11.09 5.46
CA GLU A 6 -20.20 -10.81 5.82
C GLU A 6 -20.01 -9.31 6.10
N LEU A 7 -20.55 -8.45 5.24
CA LEU A 7 -20.50 -7.00 5.39
C LEU A 7 -21.19 -6.52 6.68
N LYS A 8 -22.39 -7.02 7.01
CA LYS A 8 -23.10 -6.63 8.24
C LYS A 8 -22.33 -7.02 9.50
N ASN A 9 -21.85 -8.27 9.58
CA ASN A 9 -21.03 -8.74 10.70
C ASN A 9 -19.72 -7.93 10.82
N GLY A 10 -19.09 -7.61 9.68
CA GLY A 10 -17.89 -6.78 9.65
C GLY A 10 -18.12 -5.35 10.13
N LEU A 11 -19.26 -4.74 9.76
CA LEU A 11 -19.67 -3.41 10.23
C LEU A 11 -19.99 -3.36 11.72
N GLU A 12 -20.62 -4.41 12.26
CA GLU A 12 -20.87 -4.55 13.70
C GLU A 12 -19.56 -4.59 14.50
N GLN A 13 -18.55 -5.33 14.04
CA GLN A 13 -17.22 -5.37 14.66
C GLN A 13 -16.43 -4.06 14.52
N LEU A 14 -16.64 -3.30 13.43
CA LEU A 14 -16.10 -1.94 13.25
C LEU A 14 -16.91 -0.85 13.99
N ALA A 15 -17.98 -1.22 14.72
CA ALA A 15 -18.94 -0.32 15.36
C ALA A 15 -19.58 0.73 14.41
N LEU A 16 -19.73 0.39 13.13
CA LEU A 16 -20.25 1.29 12.08
C LEU A 16 -21.73 1.00 11.76
N GLY A 17 -22.62 1.78 12.39
CA GLY A 17 -24.06 1.75 12.12
C GLY A 17 -24.44 2.37 10.77
N LEU A 18 -24.35 1.59 9.67
CA LEU A 18 -24.81 2.00 8.34
C LEU A 18 -26.27 1.61 8.08
N ASN A 19 -27.00 2.46 7.39
CA ASN A 19 -28.40 2.22 7.02
C ASN A 19 -28.54 1.36 5.73
N GLU A 20 -29.75 0.90 5.42
CA GLU A 20 -30.00 -0.01 4.28
C GLU A 20 -29.66 0.61 2.92
N GLN A 21 -29.83 1.92 2.74
CA GLN A 21 -29.42 2.62 1.52
C GLN A 21 -27.90 2.64 1.37
N GLN A 22 -27.15 2.90 2.46
CA GLN A 22 -25.69 2.84 2.45
C GLN A 22 -25.19 1.42 2.15
N LEU A 23 -25.80 0.39 2.75
CA LEU A 23 -25.49 -1.01 2.45
C LEU A 23 -25.73 -1.37 0.97
N ALA A 24 -26.84 -0.91 0.38
CA ALA A 24 -27.12 -1.11 -1.04
C ALA A 24 -26.11 -0.38 -1.96
N LEU A 25 -25.67 0.82 -1.58
CA LEU A 25 -24.62 1.56 -2.31
C LEU A 25 -23.26 0.86 -2.25
N LEU A 26 -22.90 0.26 -1.10
CA LEU A 26 -21.66 -0.52 -0.97
C LEU A 26 -21.67 -1.81 -1.80
N ASP A 27 -22.82 -2.51 -1.87
CA ASP A 27 -23.00 -3.73 -2.68
C ASP A 27 -23.01 -3.42 -4.19
N GLY A 28 -23.66 -2.31 -4.58
CA GLY A 28 -23.57 -1.76 -5.93
C GLY A 28 -22.14 -1.37 -6.31
N TYR A 29 -21.39 -0.73 -5.41
CA TYR A 29 -19.98 -0.41 -5.62
C TYR A 29 -19.11 -1.65 -5.83
N LEU A 30 -19.28 -2.70 -5.01
CA LEU A 30 -18.58 -3.98 -5.21
C LEU A 30 -18.92 -4.61 -6.57
N THR A 31 -20.20 -4.59 -6.97
CA THR A 31 -20.66 -5.10 -8.27
C THR A 31 -19.99 -4.37 -9.44
N LEU A 32 -19.88 -3.04 -9.37
CA LEU A 32 -19.18 -2.24 -10.38
C LEU A 32 -17.67 -2.49 -10.37
N LEU A 33 -17.06 -2.59 -9.19
CA LEU A 33 -15.62 -2.86 -9.03
C LEU A 33 -15.24 -4.22 -9.63
N ALA A 34 -15.97 -5.29 -9.32
CA ALA A 34 -15.74 -6.63 -9.86
C ALA A 34 -15.87 -6.65 -11.39
N LYS A 35 -16.96 -6.10 -11.93
CA LYS A 35 -17.24 -5.96 -13.37
C LYS A 35 -16.10 -5.24 -14.11
N TRP A 36 -15.57 -4.15 -13.55
CA TRP A 36 -14.49 -3.38 -14.18
C TRP A 36 -13.08 -3.95 -13.94
N ASN A 37 -12.84 -4.66 -12.83
CA ASN A 37 -11.52 -5.22 -12.54
C ASN A 37 -11.08 -6.25 -13.59
N HIS A 38 -12.03 -7.02 -14.13
CA HIS A 38 -11.81 -7.98 -15.22
C HIS A 38 -11.18 -7.35 -16.49
N THR A 39 -11.47 -6.08 -16.78
CA THR A 39 -10.97 -5.39 -17.98
C THR A 39 -9.80 -4.45 -17.68
N TYR A 40 -9.72 -3.88 -16.48
CA TYR A 40 -8.82 -2.76 -16.19
C TYR A 40 -7.79 -2.98 -15.08
N ASN A 41 -7.76 -4.14 -14.40
CA ASN A 41 -6.86 -4.42 -13.27
C ASN A 41 -6.86 -3.28 -12.22
N LEU A 42 -8.06 -2.90 -11.77
CA LEU A 42 -8.27 -1.88 -10.75
C LEU A 42 -7.72 -2.33 -9.37
N THR A 43 -7.72 -3.63 -9.11
CA THR A 43 -7.21 -4.22 -7.86
C THR A 43 -6.56 -5.59 -8.09
N ALA A 44 -5.70 -6.00 -7.16
CA ALA A 44 -5.04 -7.31 -7.20
C ALA A 44 -5.94 -8.48 -6.76
N VAL A 45 -6.99 -8.22 -5.96
CA VAL A 45 -7.94 -9.24 -5.50
C VAL A 45 -9.01 -9.45 -6.56
N ARG A 46 -9.16 -10.69 -7.03
CA ARG A 46 -10.12 -11.05 -8.11
C ARG A 46 -11.31 -11.89 -7.63
N GLU A 47 -11.22 -12.49 -6.44
CA GLU A 47 -12.30 -13.26 -5.82
C GLU A 47 -13.26 -12.31 -5.10
N GLU A 48 -14.54 -12.25 -5.51
CA GLU A 48 -15.53 -11.31 -4.96
C GLU A 48 -15.69 -11.40 -3.44
N GLN A 49 -15.72 -12.62 -2.90
CA GLN A 49 -15.77 -12.89 -1.46
C GLN A 49 -14.61 -12.22 -0.72
N ARG A 50 -13.40 -12.28 -1.28
CA ARG A 50 -12.23 -11.59 -0.70
C ARG A 50 -12.31 -10.06 -0.86
N MET A 51 -13.07 -9.52 -1.80
CA MET A 51 -13.24 -8.07 -1.93
C MET A 51 -14.02 -7.47 -0.75
N VAL A 52 -14.97 -8.20 -0.15
CA VAL A 52 -15.69 -7.69 1.05
C VAL A 52 -14.69 -7.41 2.18
N SER A 53 -13.91 -8.41 2.57
CA SER A 53 -12.90 -8.27 3.63
C SER A 53 -11.69 -7.39 3.22
N TYR A 54 -11.03 -7.66 2.07
CA TYR A 54 -9.78 -6.97 1.68
C TYR A 54 -9.99 -5.56 1.10
N HIS A 55 -11.17 -5.24 0.55
CA HIS A 55 -11.42 -3.96 -0.12
C HIS A 55 -12.45 -3.11 0.61
N LEU A 56 -13.60 -3.67 0.98
CA LEU A 56 -14.69 -2.90 1.57
C LEU A 56 -14.50 -2.65 3.07
N LEU A 57 -14.44 -3.70 3.90
CA LEU A 57 -14.25 -3.59 5.35
C LEU A 57 -12.92 -2.91 5.71
N ASP A 58 -11.85 -3.28 4.99
CA ASP A 58 -10.55 -2.63 5.07
C ASP A 58 -10.64 -1.11 4.90
N SER A 59 -11.35 -0.63 3.87
CA SER A 59 -11.54 0.80 3.62
C SER A 59 -12.46 1.48 4.64
N LEU A 60 -13.52 0.78 5.08
CA LEU A 60 -14.48 1.29 6.05
C LEU A 60 -13.87 1.46 7.45
N SER A 61 -12.83 0.71 7.80
CA SER A 61 -12.08 0.91 9.05
C SER A 61 -11.48 2.31 9.22
N LEU A 62 -11.34 3.08 8.14
CA LEU A 62 -10.93 4.48 8.19
C LEU A 62 -12.00 5.40 8.80
N VAL A 63 -13.28 5.05 8.66
CA VAL A 63 -14.42 5.95 8.90
C VAL A 63 -14.51 6.48 10.35
N PRO A 64 -14.29 5.67 11.41
CA PRO A 64 -14.27 6.18 12.79
C PRO A 64 -13.20 7.25 13.04
N HIS A 65 -12.15 7.30 12.21
CA HIS A 65 -11.03 8.25 12.33
C HIS A 65 -11.21 9.50 11.46
N LEU A 66 -12.28 9.58 10.66
CA LEU A 66 -12.66 10.77 9.89
C LEU A 66 -13.56 11.74 10.69
N ASN A 67 -13.66 11.56 12.01
CA ASN A 67 -14.42 12.44 12.90
C ASN A 67 -13.87 13.88 12.86
N GLY A 68 -14.77 14.86 12.83
CA GLY A 68 -14.44 16.28 12.70
C GLY A 68 -13.85 16.71 11.35
N GLY A 69 -13.65 15.79 10.40
CA GLY A 69 -13.26 16.12 9.02
C GLY A 69 -14.46 16.46 8.16
N THR A 70 -14.32 17.46 7.30
CA THR A 70 -15.34 17.98 6.37
C THR A 70 -14.95 17.80 4.91
N ARG A 71 -13.64 17.74 4.59
CA ARG A 71 -13.15 17.58 3.21
C ARG A 71 -11.92 16.67 3.14
N LEU A 72 -12.16 15.46 2.65
CA LEU A 72 -11.19 14.38 2.46
C LEU A 72 -10.60 14.38 1.04
N LEU A 73 -9.29 14.25 0.94
CA LEU A 73 -8.60 13.82 -0.30
C LEU A 73 -8.14 12.37 -0.17
N ASP A 74 -8.44 11.56 -1.18
CA ASP A 74 -7.86 10.22 -1.35
C ASP A 74 -6.85 10.26 -2.51
N VAL A 75 -5.56 10.08 -2.20
CA VAL A 75 -4.46 10.20 -3.16
C VAL A 75 -4.07 8.84 -3.72
N GLY A 76 -4.13 8.67 -5.04
CA GLY A 76 -3.89 7.40 -5.72
C GLY A 76 -5.07 6.42 -5.59
N SER A 77 -6.31 6.93 -5.56
CA SER A 77 -7.55 6.20 -5.22
C SER A 77 -7.72 4.83 -5.89
N GLY A 78 -7.13 4.56 -7.06
CA GLY A 78 -7.16 3.23 -7.63
C GLY A 78 -8.54 2.82 -8.12
N GLY A 79 -9.08 1.76 -7.52
CA GLY A 79 -10.49 1.36 -7.63
C GLY A 79 -11.45 2.15 -6.73
N GLY A 80 -11.03 3.27 -6.14
CA GLY A 80 -11.87 4.15 -5.31
C GLY A 80 -11.75 3.87 -3.82
N MET A 81 -10.57 3.44 -3.35
CA MET A 81 -10.36 3.00 -1.98
C MET A 81 -9.22 3.75 -1.29
N PRO A 82 -9.45 4.30 -0.07
CA PRO A 82 -10.67 4.15 0.74
C PRO A 82 -11.81 5.13 0.40
N GLY A 83 -11.64 6.02 -0.58
CA GLY A 83 -12.53 7.18 -0.77
C GLY A 83 -14.03 6.91 -1.02
N ILE A 84 -14.40 5.96 -1.90
CA ILE A 84 -15.83 5.67 -2.19
C ILE A 84 -16.53 5.03 -0.98
N PRO A 85 -15.98 3.99 -0.33
CA PRO A 85 -16.54 3.47 0.93
C PRO A 85 -16.68 4.54 2.02
N ALA A 86 -15.70 5.45 2.15
CA ALA A 86 -15.78 6.57 3.09
C ALA A 86 -16.90 7.56 2.75
N ALA A 87 -17.06 7.93 1.47
CA ALA A 87 -18.12 8.83 1.01
C ALA A 87 -19.54 8.28 1.20
N ILE A 88 -19.71 6.96 1.02
CA ILE A 88 -20.99 6.28 1.27
C ILE A 88 -21.29 6.21 2.78
N ALA A 89 -20.28 5.94 3.61
CA ALA A 89 -20.43 5.87 5.05
C ALA A 89 -20.64 7.24 5.72
N ARG A 90 -20.07 8.32 5.14
CA ARG A 90 -20.19 9.71 5.58
C ARG A 90 -20.70 10.61 4.43
N PRO A 91 -22.01 10.66 4.16
CA PRO A 91 -22.60 11.53 3.12
C PRO A 91 -22.41 13.03 3.38
N ASP A 92 -22.07 13.42 4.62
CA ASP A 92 -21.72 14.77 5.06
C ASP A 92 -20.29 15.18 4.70
N LEU A 93 -19.40 14.21 4.44
CA LEU A 93 -17.99 14.42 4.09
C LEU A 93 -17.86 14.67 2.59
N GLN A 94 -17.24 15.78 2.19
CA GLN A 94 -16.83 15.99 0.80
C GLN A 94 -15.57 15.18 0.51
N VAL A 95 -15.59 14.35 -0.54
CA VAL A 95 -14.50 13.44 -0.88
C VAL A 95 -13.98 13.71 -2.29
N VAL A 96 -12.69 14.02 -2.42
CA VAL A 96 -12.01 14.14 -3.71
C VAL A 96 -11.17 12.89 -3.95
N LEU A 97 -11.42 12.21 -5.07
CA LEU A 97 -10.65 11.05 -5.53
C LEU A 97 -9.64 11.50 -6.58
N LEU A 98 -8.35 11.28 -6.31
CA LEU A 98 -7.25 11.75 -7.16
C LEU A 98 -6.41 10.56 -7.64
N ASP A 99 -6.34 10.34 -8.96
CA ASP A 99 -5.41 9.35 -9.55
C ASP A 99 -4.89 9.87 -10.91
N SER A 100 -3.61 9.66 -11.20
CA SER A 100 -2.99 10.12 -12.46
C SER A 100 -3.35 9.26 -13.68
N ASN A 101 -3.98 8.09 -13.48
CA ASN A 101 -4.33 7.17 -14.56
C ASN A 101 -5.77 7.42 -15.05
N HIS A 102 -5.89 7.92 -16.28
CA HIS A 102 -7.19 8.17 -16.93
C HIS A 102 -8.14 6.98 -16.84
N LYS A 103 -7.71 5.73 -17.09
CA LYS A 103 -8.58 4.54 -17.10
C LYS A 103 -9.24 4.31 -15.74
N LYS A 104 -8.48 4.45 -14.65
CA LYS A 104 -9.00 4.39 -13.28
C LYS A 104 -10.01 5.52 -13.04
N THR A 105 -9.66 6.76 -13.35
CA THR A 105 -10.58 7.89 -13.12
C THR A 105 -11.85 7.85 -13.99
N THR A 106 -11.84 7.18 -15.15
CA THR A 106 -13.06 6.89 -15.92
C THR A 106 -13.97 5.93 -15.16
N PHE A 107 -13.43 4.85 -14.60
CA PHE A 107 -14.19 3.97 -13.70
C PHE A 107 -14.75 4.74 -12.50
N LEU A 108 -13.95 5.57 -11.83
CA LEU A 108 -14.39 6.34 -10.66
C LEU A 108 -15.54 7.30 -10.99
N ARG A 109 -15.47 8.02 -12.12
CA ARG A 109 -16.57 8.88 -12.58
C ARG A 109 -17.84 8.07 -12.85
N GLN A 110 -17.70 6.91 -13.50
CA GLN A 110 -18.84 6.03 -13.76
C GLN A 110 -19.45 5.47 -12.46
N ALA A 111 -18.63 5.07 -11.49
CA ALA A 111 -19.11 4.63 -10.17
C ALA A 111 -19.85 5.76 -9.42
N VAL A 112 -19.31 6.98 -9.42
CA VAL A 112 -19.98 8.15 -8.81
C VAL A 112 -21.33 8.47 -9.47
N ILE A 113 -21.43 8.32 -10.80
CA ILE A 113 -22.68 8.52 -11.55
C ILE A 113 -23.68 7.38 -11.30
N GLU A 114 -23.28 6.11 -11.44
CA GLU A 114 -24.20 4.96 -11.28
C GLU A 114 -24.67 4.78 -9.82
N LEU A 115 -23.86 5.16 -8.83
CA LEU A 115 -24.22 5.14 -7.41
C LEU A 115 -24.86 6.45 -6.93
N GLY A 116 -24.88 7.51 -7.75
CA GLY A 116 -25.48 8.79 -7.42
C GLY A 116 -24.88 9.46 -6.18
N LEU A 117 -23.54 9.58 -6.11
CA LEU A 117 -22.83 10.12 -4.94
C LEU A 117 -22.55 11.63 -5.10
N PRO A 118 -23.36 12.55 -4.52
CA PRO A 118 -23.22 13.99 -4.75
C PRO A 118 -22.04 14.62 -4.00
N ASN A 119 -21.46 13.90 -3.03
CA ASN A 119 -20.35 14.33 -2.20
C ASN A 119 -18.98 13.85 -2.71
N VAL A 120 -18.90 13.37 -3.97
CA VAL A 120 -17.66 12.82 -4.54
C VAL A 120 -17.24 13.53 -5.83
N GLU A 121 -16.03 14.08 -5.83
CA GLU A 121 -15.35 14.64 -7.00
C GLU A 121 -14.26 13.68 -7.50
N VAL A 122 -14.02 13.63 -8.81
CA VAL A 122 -12.97 12.75 -9.40
C VAL A 122 -12.02 13.57 -10.28
N ILE A 123 -10.79 13.72 -9.79
CA ILE A 123 -9.71 14.46 -10.45
C ILE A 123 -8.74 13.49 -11.14
N THR A 124 -8.42 13.75 -12.40
CA THR A 124 -7.33 13.07 -13.10
C THR A 124 -6.10 13.97 -13.13
N SER A 125 -5.16 13.77 -12.21
CA SER A 125 -3.92 14.55 -12.19
C SER A 125 -2.81 13.83 -11.43
N ARG A 126 -1.58 14.32 -11.57
CA ARG A 126 -0.47 14.08 -10.64
C ARG A 126 -0.69 14.90 -9.38
N VAL A 127 -0.28 14.40 -8.22
CA VAL A 127 -0.54 15.06 -6.92
C VAL A 127 0.21 16.39 -6.80
N GLU A 128 1.41 16.42 -7.37
CA GLU A 128 2.30 17.57 -7.51
C GLU A 128 1.72 18.67 -8.40
N ALA A 129 0.85 18.29 -9.36
CA ALA A 129 0.24 19.20 -10.33
C ALA A 129 -1.19 19.61 -9.97
N TYR A 130 -1.79 19.01 -8.95
CA TYR A 130 -3.12 19.39 -8.46
C TYR A 130 -3.01 20.60 -7.53
N GLN A 131 -3.72 21.69 -7.86
CA GLN A 131 -3.80 22.91 -7.05
C GLN A 131 -5.28 23.32 -6.91
N PRO A 132 -6.00 22.81 -5.91
CA PRO A 132 -7.36 23.22 -5.63
C PRO A 132 -7.40 24.57 -4.89
N GLU A 133 -8.46 25.35 -5.11
CA GLU A 133 -8.69 26.63 -4.42
C GLU A 133 -8.84 26.45 -2.90
N GLN A 134 -9.51 25.36 -2.50
CA GLN A 134 -9.68 24.94 -1.11
C GLN A 134 -8.78 23.75 -0.81
N LYS A 135 -8.21 23.72 0.39
CA LYS A 135 -7.39 22.62 0.89
C LYS A 135 -8.22 21.52 1.56
N PHE A 136 -7.56 20.51 2.12
CA PHE A 136 -8.17 19.34 2.75
C PHE A 136 -7.85 19.25 4.24
N ASP A 137 -8.87 19.00 5.07
CA ASP A 137 -8.70 18.76 6.51
C ASP A 137 -8.36 17.29 6.82
N ARG A 138 -8.61 16.38 5.88
CA ARG A 138 -8.18 14.98 5.93
C ARG A 138 -7.52 14.62 4.60
N ILE A 139 -6.32 14.02 4.62
CA ILE A 139 -5.70 13.44 3.42
C ILE A 139 -5.36 11.98 3.71
N THR A 140 -5.94 11.06 2.95
CA THR A 140 -5.67 9.62 3.04
C THR A 140 -4.96 9.10 1.80
N SER A 141 -4.32 7.95 1.96
CA SER A 141 -3.97 7.08 0.82
C SER A 141 -3.66 5.67 1.28
N ARG A 142 -4.10 4.71 0.48
CA ARG A 142 -3.77 3.29 0.54
C ARG A 142 -2.68 2.87 -0.46
N ALA A 143 -2.31 3.74 -1.41
CA ALA A 143 -1.58 3.37 -2.63
C ALA A 143 -0.07 3.69 -2.62
N PHE A 144 0.43 4.51 -1.69
CA PHE A 144 1.88 4.72 -1.53
C PHE A 144 2.53 3.55 -0.78
N ALA A 145 3.74 3.19 -1.20
CA ALA A 145 4.61 2.27 -0.46
C ALA A 145 5.16 2.93 0.80
N GLU A 146 5.67 4.17 0.66
CA GLU A 146 6.36 4.91 1.72
C GLU A 146 5.50 6.04 2.28
N LEU A 147 5.27 6.04 3.59
CA LEU A 147 4.58 7.13 4.30
C LEU A 147 5.31 8.47 4.15
N ALA A 148 6.65 8.46 4.21
CA ALA A 148 7.47 9.66 4.11
C ALA A 148 7.39 10.33 2.72
N GLU A 149 7.26 9.55 1.64
CA GLU A 149 7.08 10.08 0.28
C GLU A 149 5.69 10.73 0.13
N PHE A 150 4.63 10.05 0.58
CA PHE A 150 3.27 10.56 0.59
C PHE A 150 3.16 11.93 1.30
N VAL A 151 3.78 12.08 2.47
CA VAL A 151 3.79 13.35 3.21
C VAL A 151 4.59 14.43 2.47
N LYS A 152 5.73 14.09 1.86
CA LYS A 152 6.55 15.04 1.07
C LYS A 152 5.85 15.52 -0.21
N LEU A 153 4.99 14.70 -0.81
CA LEU A 153 4.27 15.01 -2.06
C LEU A 153 2.89 15.66 -1.88
N THR A 154 2.42 15.90 -0.66
CA THR A 154 1.08 16.45 -0.37
C THR A 154 0.98 17.72 0.50
N PRO A 155 2.06 18.40 0.96
CA PRO A 155 1.93 19.47 1.97
C PRO A 155 1.23 20.72 1.41
N HIS A 156 1.26 20.93 0.09
CA HIS A 156 0.49 21.99 -0.56
C HIS A 156 -1.02 21.78 -0.47
N LEU A 157 -1.48 20.54 -0.35
CA LEU A 157 -2.91 20.16 -0.32
C LEU A 157 -3.52 20.16 1.10
N LEU A 158 -2.70 20.04 2.14
CA LEU A 158 -3.17 19.97 3.53
C LEU A 158 -3.55 21.37 4.06
N ALA A 159 -4.73 21.46 4.69
CA ALA A 159 -5.19 22.63 5.42
C ALA A 159 -4.41 22.80 6.73
N GLU A 160 -4.42 24.01 7.29
CA GLU A 160 -3.88 24.26 8.64
C GLU A 160 -4.66 23.44 9.68
N GLY A 161 -3.97 22.70 10.54
CA GLY A 161 -4.59 21.72 11.45
C GLY A 161 -5.16 20.47 10.79
N GLY A 162 -4.96 20.28 9.48
CA GLY A 162 -5.37 19.07 8.76
C GLY A 162 -4.59 17.82 9.20
N GLN A 163 -5.17 16.65 8.97
CA GLN A 163 -4.61 15.36 9.40
C GLN A 163 -4.35 14.40 8.23
N TYR A 164 -3.24 13.67 8.33
CA TYR A 164 -2.91 12.56 7.42
C TYR A 164 -3.43 11.23 7.95
N LEU A 165 -3.97 10.40 7.04
CA LEU A 165 -4.42 9.05 7.32
C LEU A 165 -3.80 8.02 6.34
N ALA A 166 -3.73 6.77 6.78
CA ALA A 166 -2.78 5.78 6.30
C ALA A 166 -3.26 4.35 6.65
N MET A 167 -2.98 3.32 5.83
CA MET A 167 -3.51 1.93 6.01
C MET A 167 -2.47 0.80 5.67
N LYS A 168 -1.67 0.26 6.63
CA LYS A 168 -0.59 -0.78 6.52
C LYS A 168 -1.13 -2.18 6.81
N GLY A 169 -0.35 -3.20 6.46
CA GLY A 169 -0.31 -4.44 7.24
C GLY A 169 0.38 -4.24 8.61
N VAL A 170 1.70 -4.07 8.61
CA VAL A 170 2.58 -4.08 9.81
C VAL A 170 2.86 -2.67 10.38
N TYR A 171 3.16 -2.54 11.67
CA TYR A 171 3.59 -1.28 12.30
C TYR A 171 4.89 -0.72 11.66
N PRO A 172 4.94 0.54 11.18
CA PRO A 172 6.05 1.06 10.35
C PRO A 172 7.09 1.87 11.15
N TYR A 173 7.82 1.24 12.07
CA TYR A 173 8.83 1.93 12.91
C TYR A 173 9.84 2.77 12.09
N GLU A 174 10.34 2.21 10.99
CA GLU A 174 11.33 2.86 10.12
C GLU A 174 10.75 4.08 9.37
N GLU A 175 9.59 3.96 8.72
CA GLU A 175 9.00 5.07 7.94
C GLU A 175 8.62 6.27 8.82
N ILE A 176 8.23 6.01 10.08
CA ILE A 176 7.95 7.07 11.06
C ILE A 176 9.22 7.88 11.35
N SER A 177 10.39 7.24 11.41
CA SER A 177 11.68 7.94 11.59
C SER A 177 12.12 8.76 10.36
N LEU A 178 11.52 8.53 9.19
CA LEU A 178 11.82 9.20 7.92
C LEU A 178 10.82 10.32 7.56
N LEU A 179 9.85 10.58 8.43
CA LEU A 179 8.89 11.68 8.29
C LEU A 179 9.59 13.05 8.36
N PRO A 180 9.13 14.06 7.60
CA PRO A 180 9.57 15.44 7.80
C PRO A 180 9.14 15.99 9.16
N GLU A 181 9.99 16.79 9.79
CA GLU A 181 9.72 17.47 11.09
C GLU A 181 8.43 18.32 11.09
N THR A 182 7.92 18.69 9.91
CA THR A 182 6.64 19.39 9.74
C THR A 182 5.41 18.54 10.06
N VAL A 183 5.55 17.23 10.32
CA VAL A 183 4.45 16.32 10.66
C VAL A 183 4.85 15.41 11.82
N ALA A 184 4.11 15.49 12.93
CA ALA A 184 4.20 14.53 14.02
C ALA A 184 3.17 13.40 13.85
N VAL A 185 3.54 12.18 14.24
CA VAL A 185 2.57 11.07 14.39
C VAL A 185 1.80 11.29 15.70
N SER A 186 0.52 11.62 15.60
CA SER A 186 -0.35 11.81 16.77
C SER A 186 -0.77 10.49 17.42
N GLU A 187 -0.96 9.44 16.63
CA GLU A 187 -1.50 8.15 17.07
C GLU A 187 -1.15 7.06 16.05
N VAL A 188 -1.00 5.80 16.50
CA VAL A 188 -0.93 4.62 15.62
C VAL A 188 -1.90 3.59 16.17
N LEU A 189 -3.00 3.37 15.45
CA LEU A 189 -4.07 2.48 15.88
C LEU A 189 -3.96 1.10 15.22
N PRO A 190 -3.98 0.00 16.00
CA PRO A 190 -4.18 -1.34 15.46
C PRO A 190 -5.65 -1.50 15.05
N VAL A 191 -5.89 -2.07 13.88
CA VAL A 191 -7.22 -2.25 13.30
C VAL A 191 -7.45 -3.74 13.09
N SER A 192 -8.46 -4.30 13.74
CA SER A 192 -8.94 -5.65 13.40
C SER A 192 -9.93 -5.54 12.24
N VAL A 193 -9.52 -5.99 11.05
CA VAL A 193 -10.42 -6.07 9.89
C VAL A 193 -11.06 -7.47 9.86
N PRO A 194 -12.39 -7.59 10.02
CA PRO A 194 -13.06 -8.90 10.05
C PRO A 194 -12.87 -9.66 8.73
N GLY A 195 -12.68 -10.98 8.82
CA GLY A 195 -12.44 -11.85 7.65
C GLY A 195 -11.05 -11.72 7.02
N LEU A 196 -10.13 -10.98 7.66
CA LEU A 196 -8.77 -10.75 7.17
C LEU A 196 -7.73 -11.46 8.06
N ASP A 197 -7.17 -12.58 7.59
CA ASP A 197 -6.05 -13.30 8.26
C ASP A 197 -4.70 -12.56 8.12
N ALA A 198 -4.67 -11.28 8.46
CA ALA A 198 -3.48 -10.44 8.51
C ALA A 198 -3.70 -9.26 9.45
N GLU A 199 -2.69 -8.89 10.24
CA GLU A 199 -2.73 -7.65 11.02
C GLU A 199 -2.89 -6.42 10.11
N ARG A 200 -3.55 -5.38 10.65
CA ARG A 200 -3.75 -4.09 9.98
C ARG A 200 -3.41 -2.90 10.89
N HIS A 201 -2.71 -1.93 10.30
CA HIS A 201 -2.17 -0.70 10.88
C HIS A 201 -2.21 0.42 9.81
N LEU A 202 -1.24 1.35 9.74
CA LEU A 202 -1.14 2.52 8.82
C LEU A 202 0.30 2.61 8.15
N LYS A 203 0.71 2.76 6.85
CA LYS A 203 0.25 2.73 5.42
C LYS A 203 1.04 1.73 4.51
N GLY A 204 0.37 0.81 3.79
CA GLY A 204 0.85 -0.09 2.69
C GLY A 204 1.91 -1.20 2.96
N GLY A 205 1.60 -2.53 2.89
CA GLY A 205 2.66 -3.58 2.78
C GLY A 205 2.28 -5.06 3.06
N VAL A 206 2.88 -6.01 2.33
CA VAL A 206 2.80 -7.48 2.56
C VAL A 206 4.12 -8.03 3.13
N GLY A 207 4.09 -8.61 4.32
CA GLY A 207 5.25 -8.85 5.19
C GLY A 207 6.32 -9.87 4.74
N LYS A 208 6.45 -10.23 3.45
CA LYS A 208 7.49 -11.17 2.99
C LYS A 208 8.89 -10.70 3.38
N THR A 209 9.22 -9.46 3.01
CA THR A 209 10.48 -8.80 3.35
C THR A 209 10.67 -8.69 4.85
N THR A 210 9.63 -8.23 5.56
CA THR A 210 9.61 -8.08 7.02
C THR A 210 9.91 -9.40 7.73
N THR A 211 9.30 -10.51 7.31
CA THR A 211 9.56 -11.84 7.88
C THR A 211 10.97 -12.33 7.54
N VAL A 212 11.47 -12.12 6.31
CA VAL A 212 12.84 -12.53 5.94
C VAL A 212 13.90 -11.78 6.73
N VAL A 213 13.75 -10.45 6.88
CA VAL A 213 14.64 -9.59 7.67
C VAL A 213 14.62 -9.96 9.15
N ASN A 214 13.44 -10.02 9.78
CA ASN A 214 13.33 -10.30 11.21
C ASN A 214 13.71 -11.75 11.56
N LEU A 215 13.42 -12.72 10.69
CA LEU A 215 13.89 -14.10 10.87
C LEU A 215 15.40 -14.20 10.74
N ALA A 216 16.02 -13.44 9.82
CA ALA A 216 17.47 -13.40 9.69
C ALA A 216 18.14 -12.77 10.93
N ALA A 217 17.57 -11.68 11.47
CA ALA A 217 18.03 -11.05 12.71
C ALA A 217 17.93 -12.02 13.91
N GLY A 218 16.75 -12.58 14.18
CA GLY A 218 16.56 -13.52 15.30
C GLY A 218 17.40 -14.80 15.18
N LEU A 219 17.66 -15.29 13.96
CA LEU A 219 18.61 -16.39 13.75
C LEU A 219 20.07 -15.97 14.01
N ALA A 220 20.46 -14.74 13.67
CA ALA A 220 21.78 -14.20 13.96
C ALA A 220 22.01 -13.97 15.48
N GLU A 221 21.00 -13.47 16.20
CA GLU A 221 21.01 -13.39 17.67
C GLU A 221 21.18 -14.76 18.32
N LEU A 222 20.55 -15.80 17.76
CA LEU A 222 20.74 -17.22 18.14
C LEU A 222 22.08 -17.81 17.65
N GLY A 223 23.05 -16.97 17.27
CA GLY A 223 24.41 -17.36 16.88
C GLY A 223 24.50 -18.09 15.55
N ARG A 224 23.48 -18.04 14.69
CA ARG A 224 23.51 -18.67 13.36
C ARG A 224 24.14 -17.73 12.34
N ARG A 225 24.99 -18.27 11.46
CA ARG A 225 25.46 -17.55 10.27
C ARG A 225 24.32 -17.50 9.25
N VAL A 226 23.81 -16.31 8.97
CA VAL A 226 22.71 -16.09 8.01
C VAL A 226 23.19 -15.25 6.82
N LEU A 227 22.72 -15.62 5.63
CA LEU A 227 22.81 -14.85 4.41
C LEU A 227 21.39 -14.70 3.84
N ILE A 228 20.86 -13.47 3.81
CA ILE A 228 19.70 -13.15 2.98
C ILE A 228 20.18 -13.11 1.52
N VAL A 229 19.41 -13.66 0.59
CA VAL A 229 19.62 -13.44 -0.85
C VAL A 229 18.40 -12.72 -1.39
N ASP A 230 18.56 -11.45 -1.73
CA ASP A 230 17.50 -10.66 -2.36
C ASP A 230 17.45 -11.01 -3.85
N LEU A 231 16.25 -11.28 -4.38
CA LEU A 231 16.01 -11.65 -5.78
C LEU A 231 14.88 -10.82 -6.41
N ASP A 232 14.49 -9.72 -5.76
CA ASP A 232 13.54 -8.75 -6.29
C ASP A 232 14.33 -7.56 -6.89
N PRO A 233 14.15 -7.18 -8.17
CA PRO A 233 14.77 -5.98 -8.73
C PRO A 233 14.42 -4.68 -8.00
N GLN A 234 13.37 -4.67 -7.17
CA GLN A 234 13.09 -3.57 -6.25
C GLN A 234 14.07 -3.49 -5.07
N GLY A 235 14.84 -4.54 -4.75
CA GLY A 235 15.85 -4.53 -3.69
C GLY A 235 15.26 -4.34 -2.30
N ASN A 236 14.10 -4.94 -2.02
CA ASN A 236 13.33 -4.66 -0.81
C ASN A 236 13.99 -5.21 0.46
N ALA A 237 14.56 -6.42 0.41
CA ALA A 237 15.27 -7.02 1.55
C ALA A 237 16.67 -6.41 1.74
N THR A 238 17.24 -5.89 0.65
CA THR A 238 18.47 -5.09 0.63
C THR A 238 18.27 -3.78 1.41
N MET A 239 17.28 -2.97 1.01
CA MET A 239 16.95 -1.70 1.69
C MET A 239 16.56 -1.93 3.16
N GLY A 240 15.66 -2.88 3.42
CA GLY A 240 15.23 -3.28 4.78
C GLY A 240 16.30 -4.02 5.61
N SER A 241 17.55 -4.06 5.15
CA SER A 241 18.72 -4.49 5.93
C SER A 241 19.75 -3.37 6.09
N GLY A 242 19.35 -2.10 5.86
CA GLY A 242 20.21 -0.92 5.96
C GLY A 242 21.16 -0.70 4.78
N ILE A 243 20.97 -1.40 3.64
CA ILE A 243 21.89 -1.35 2.50
C ILE A 243 21.28 -0.50 1.38
N ALA A 244 21.91 0.65 1.09
CA ALA A 244 21.46 1.57 0.04
C ALA A 244 21.70 0.99 -1.36
N LYS A 245 20.65 0.45 -2.01
CA LYS A 245 20.73 -0.24 -3.32
C LYS A 245 21.28 0.62 -4.48
N GLN A 246 21.30 1.95 -4.33
CA GLN A 246 21.85 2.90 -5.31
C GLN A 246 23.39 3.06 -5.21
N ALA A 247 24.01 2.61 -4.12
CA ALA A 247 25.46 2.69 -3.88
C ALA A 247 26.17 1.33 -4.07
N LEU A 248 25.48 0.36 -4.67
CA LEU A 248 26.02 -0.97 -4.94
C LEU A 248 26.87 -0.98 -6.21
N GLU A 249 28.17 -1.17 -6.06
CA GLU A 249 29.08 -1.49 -7.19
C GLU A 249 28.83 -2.90 -7.74
N ARG A 250 28.33 -3.81 -6.90
CA ARG A 250 28.00 -5.20 -7.24
C ARG A 250 26.72 -5.64 -6.55
N SER A 251 25.99 -6.54 -7.18
CA SER A 251 24.68 -7.06 -6.75
C SER A 251 24.48 -8.49 -7.25
N VAL A 252 23.42 -9.18 -6.80
CA VAL A 252 23.10 -10.56 -7.18
C VAL A 252 23.02 -10.77 -8.70
N TYR A 253 22.71 -9.74 -9.49
CA TYR A 253 22.82 -9.71 -10.96
C TYR A 253 24.21 -10.18 -11.44
N HIS A 254 25.27 -9.60 -10.87
CA HIS A 254 26.66 -9.91 -11.22
C HIS A 254 27.05 -11.34 -10.82
N VAL A 255 26.47 -11.87 -9.73
CA VAL A 255 26.69 -13.27 -9.32
C VAL A 255 25.96 -14.25 -10.26
N LEU A 256 24.75 -13.90 -10.71
CA LEU A 256 24.00 -14.70 -11.67
C LEU A 256 24.70 -14.76 -13.04
N LEU A 257 25.24 -13.65 -13.53
CA LEU A 257 26.04 -13.59 -14.77
C LEU A 257 27.44 -14.19 -14.61
N GLY A 258 28.00 -14.20 -13.39
CA GLY A 258 29.28 -14.83 -13.06
C GLY A 258 30.47 -13.87 -12.99
N ASP A 259 30.22 -12.56 -13.09
CA ASP A 259 31.22 -11.49 -13.02
C ASP A 259 31.75 -11.21 -11.61
N ALA A 260 31.09 -11.75 -10.58
CA ALA A 260 31.50 -11.64 -9.18
C ALA A 260 31.07 -12.87 -8.36
N SER A 261 31.83 -13.18 -7.31
CA SER A 261 31.43 -14.22 -6.34
C SER A 261 30.45 -13.69 -5.29
N VAL A 262 29.76 -14.60 -4.60
CA VAL A 262 28.93 -14.29 -3.41
C VAL A 262 29.77 -13.65 -2.30
N GLU A 263 31.04 -14.02 -2.15
CA GLU A 263 31.92 -13.48 -1.11
C GLU A 263 32.32 -12.03 -1.37
N GLU A 264 32.59 -11.66 -2.63
CA GLU A 264 32.87 -10.26 -3.00
C GLU A 264 31.63 -9.36 -2.99
N THR A 265 30.44 -9.96 -3.12
CA THR A 265 29.18 -9.22 -3.36
C THR A 265 28.32 -9.11 -2.09
N ARG A 266 28.51 -9.97 -1.09
CA ARG A 266 27.76 -9.94 0.17
C ARG A 266 28.10 -8.71 1.01
N GLN A 267 27.08 -7.99 1.46
CA GLN A 267 27.20 -6.83 2.35
C GLN A 267 26.79 -7.20 3.78
N PRO A 268 27.45 -6.66 4.83
CA PRO A 268 27.07 -6.90 6.21
C PRO A 268 25.89 -6.00 6.62
N ALA A 269 24.79 -6.60 7.07
CA ALA A 269 23.68 -5.89 7.70
C ALA A 269 24.06 -5.59 9.16
N LYS A 270 24.76 -4.46 9.36
CA LYS A 270 25.45 -4.12 10.63
C LYS A 270 24.55 -4.20 11.87
N GLU A 271 23.29 -3.84 11.73
CA GLU A 271 22.32 -3.79 12.84
C GLU A 271 21.60 -5.13 13.05
N GLY A 272 21.49 -5.97 12.01
CA GLY A 272 20.84 -7.29 12.06
C GLY A 272 21.80 -8.47 12.34
N GLY A 273 23.12 -8.27 12.32
CA GLY A 273 24.11 -9.31 12.60
C GLY A 273 24.30 -10.37 11.49
N TYR A 274 23.58 -10.25 10.38
CA TYR A 274 23.64 -11.16 9.23
C TYR A 274 24.31 -10.50 8.00
N HIS A 275 24.43 -11.25 6.90
CA HIS A 275 24.85 -10.73 5.60
C HIS A 275 23.70 -10.75 4.59
N VAL A 276 23.78 -9.91 3.58
CA VAL A 276 22.85 -9.87 2.44
C VAL A 276 23.64 -10.00 1.15
N LEU A 277 23.19 -10.85 0.22
CA LEU A 277 23.55 -10.74 -1.19
C LEU A 277 22.52 -9.81 -1.84
N PRO A 278 22.89 -8.55 -2.16
CA PRO A 278 21.91 -7.48 -2.37
C PRO A 278 21.42 -7.41 -3.82
N ALA A 279 20.21 -6.85 -4.00
CA ALA A 279 19.58 -6.66 -5.31
C ALA A 279 19.32 -5.17 -5.61
N ASN A 280 19.29 -4.85 -6.90
CA ASN A 280 19.03 -3.53 -7.45
C ASN A 280 18.29 -3.67 -8.81
N ARG A 281 17.98 -2.55 -9.45
CA ARG A 281 17.16 -2.52 -10.69
C ARG A 281 17.70 -3.40 -11.82
N ASP A 282 19.02 -3.57 -11.86
CA ASP A 282 19.76 -4.21 -12.95
C ASP A 282 19.42 -5.71 -13.04
N LEU A 283 19.02 -6.32 -11.92
CA LEU A 283 18.45 -7.67 -11.86
C LEU A 283 17.23 -7.85 -12.79
N GLY A 284 16.50 -6.77 -13.12
CA GLY A 284 15.42 -6.81 -14.12
C GLY A 284 15.90 -7.05 -15.55
N GLY A 285 17.18 -6.86 -15.86
CA GLY A 285 17.81 -7.25 -17.12
C GLY A 285 18.28 -8.70 -17.17
N ALA A 286 18.57 -9.31 -16.02
CA ALA A 286 19.17 -10.64 -15.92
C ALA A 286 18.43 -11.72 -16.71
N GLU A 287 17.09 -11.70 -16.72
CA GLU A 287 16.29 -12.70 -17.43
C GLU A 287 16.54 -12.71 -18.94
N LEU A 288 16.83 -11.55 -19.55
CA LEU A 288 17.15 -11.45 -20.99
C LEU A 288 18.56 -11.95 -21.32
N GLU A 289 19.51 -11.74 -20.41
CA GLU A 289 20.91 -12.13 -20.59
C GLU A 289 21.10 -13.63 -20.33
N LEU A 290 20.49 -14.14 -19.25
CA LEU A 290 20.45 -15.56 -18.88
C LEU A 290 19.66 -16.45 -19.85
N VAL A 291 19.01 -15.89 -20.88
CA VAL A 291 18.42 -16.70 -21.97
C VAL A 291 19.49 -17.45 -22.77
N ASN A 292 20.69 -16.87 -22.93
CA ASN A 292 21.77 -17.46 -23.74
C ASN A 292 22.76 -18.31 -22.91
N GLU A 293 22.58 -18.36 -21.59
CA GLU A 293 23.54 -18.97 -20.67
C GLU A 293 23.32 -20.47 -20.41
N LEU A 294 24.42 -21.22 -20.39
CA LEU A 294 24.41 -22.65 -20.10
C LEU A 294 24.19 -22.90 -18.60
N ALA A 295 23.37 -23.90 -18.29
CA ALA A 295 23.04 -24.33 -16.92
C ALA A 295 22.54 -23.21 -15.99
N ARG A 296 21.80 -22.23 -16.53
CA ARG A 296 21.22 -21.09 -15.79
C ARG A 296 20.46 -21.50 -14.52
N GLU A 297 19.76 -22.63 -14.53
CA GLU A 297 19.04 -23.25 -13.40
C GLU A 297 19.94 -23.85 -12.28
N ALA A 298 21.26 -23.69 -12.40
CA ALA A 298 22.25 -24.08 -11.42
C ALA A 298 23.15 -22.91 -10.93
N ARG A 299 23.00 -21.69 -11.45
CA ARG A 299 23.87 -20.52 -11.14
C ARG A 299 23.92 -20.09 -9.66
N LEU A 300 23.05 -20.60 -8.79
CA LEU A 300 23.01 -20.33 -7.34
C LEU A 300 23.13 -21.62 -6.48
N LYS A 301 23.79 -22.67 -6.99
CA LYS A 301 24.01 -23.95 -6.28
C LYS A 301 25.48 -24.15 -5.93
#